data_AF-A0A0Q4G6N9-F1
#
_entry.id   AF-A0A0Q4G6N9-F1
#
_cell.length_a   1.000
_cell.length_b   1.000
_cell.length_c   1.000
_cell.angle_alpha   90.00
_cell.angle_beta   90.00
_cell.angle_gamma   90.00
#
_symmetry.space_group_name_H-M   'P 1'
#
loop_
_entity.id
_entity.type
_entity.pdbx_description
1 polymer ?
#
loop_
_entity_poly.entity_id
_entity_poly.type
_entity_poly.pdbx_seq_one_letter_code
_entity_poly.pdbx_strand_id
1 'polypeptide(L)'
;MLRVTYYRGGAADAQAFFVADVRGGKVFRNEVLAQPIALTREQTVLARAREIGAVTAQERSYRPCNSRPFNTIVLPSRKDGPTAVYLLSAQQDAGTYPLGGNYRVVVGSDGKVLSYRPYSVNCLNMKVPKLPAGATPVGFMINHLLDPVPTELHVFASYSLGMPLYVATPDKRVWQVKRSDITLSTPS
;
A
#
# COMPACT_ATOMS: atom_id res chain seq x y z
N MET A 1 -17.46 -5.99 -5.48
CA MET A 1 -16.74 -5.74 -6.75
C MET A 1 -16.06 -4.40 -6.62
N LEU A 2 -14.79 -4.28 -6.99
CA LEU A 2 -14.04 -3.03 -6.93
C LEU A 2 -13.75 -2.57 -8.36
N ARG A 3 -14.12 -1.33 -8.72
CA ARG A 3 -13.71 -0.71 -9.98
C ARG A 3 -12.45 0.10 -9.77
N VAL A 4 -11.43 -0.15 -10.57
CA VAL A 4 -10.14 0.55 -10.59
C VAL A 4 -10.08 1.38 -11.86
N THR A 5 -9.70 2.66 -11.73
CA THR A 5 -9.55 3.60 -12.84
C THR A 5 -8.12 4.09 -12.90
N TYR A 6 -7.49 3.90 -14.05
CA TYR A 6 -6.17 4.43 -14.37
C TYR A 6 -6.36 5.70 -15.19
N TYR A 7 -5.63 6.74 -14.82
CA TYR A 7 -5.75 8.06 -15.43
C TYR A 7 -4.38 8.66 -15.75
N ARG A 8 -4.39 9.66 -16.62
CA ARG A 8 -3.23 10.49 -16.99
C ARG A 8 -3.56 11.96 -16.75
N GLY A 9 -2.54 12.82 -16.62
CA GLY A 9 -2.72 14.24 -16.30
C GLY A 9 -2.67 14.52 -14.79
N GLY A 10 -2.74 15.81 -14.44
CA GLY A 10 -2.94 16.26 -13.06
C GLY A 10 -4.41 16.17 -12.68
N ALA A 11 -4.75 16.34 -11.40
CA ALA A 11 -6.11 16.17 -10.93
C ALA A 11 -7.11 17.17 -11.53
N ALA A 12 -6.64 18.32 -12.03
CA ALA A 12 -7.46 19.34 -12.68
C ALA A 12 -7.86 18.96 -14.12
N ASP A 13 -7.01 18.21 -14.83
CA ASP A 13 -7.17 17.82 -16.23
C ASP A 13 -7.13 16.29 -16.44
N ALA A 14 -7.32 15.54 -15.36
CA ALA A 14 -7.17 14.09 -15.35
C ALA A 14 -8.16 13.41 -16.29
N GLN A 15 -7.64 12.49 -17.10
CA GLN A 15 -8.44 11.68 -18.01
C GLN A 15 -8.24 10.20 -17.71
N ALA A 16 -9.34 9.48 -17.46
CA ALA A 16 -9.35 8.03 -17.40
C ALA A 16 -9.05 7.46 -18.79
N PHE A 17 -8.16 6.47 -18.86
CA PHE A 17 -7.83 5.79 -20.12
C PHE A 17 -7.95 4.26 -20.03
N PHE A 18 -7.97 3.70 -18.82
CA PHE A 18 -8.15 2.27 -18.60
C PHE A 18 -8.95 2.01 -17.32
N VAL A 19 -9.88 1.07 -17.39
CA VAL A 19 -10.71 0.66 -16.25
C VAL A 19 -10.67 -0.85 -16.07
N ALA A 20 -10.70 -1.30 -14.82
CA ALA A 20 -10.73 -2.72 -14.49
C ALA A 20 -11.70 -2.99 -13.33
N ASP A 21 -12.53 -4.03 -13.48
CA ASP A 21 -13.39 -4.54 -12.42
C ASP A 21 -12.72 -5.75 -11.77
N VAL A 22 -12.45 -5.63 -10.48
CA VAL A 22 -11.72 -6.60 -9.67
C VAL A 22 -12.67 -7.29 -8.70
N ARG A 23 -12.58 -8.62 -8.61
CA ARG A 23 -13.33 -9.46 -7.68
C ARG A 23 -12.40 -10.53 -7.10
N GLY A 24 -12.31 -10.61 -5.77
CA GLY A 24 -11.45 -11.60 -5.10
C GLY A 24 -9.98 -11.50 -5.50
N GLY A 25 -9.48 -10.28 -5.75
CA GLY A 25 -8.10 -10.05 -6.20
C GLY A 25 -7.81 -10.39 -7.66
N LYS A 26 -8.81 -10.81 -8.44
CA LYS A 26 -8.67 -11.10 -9.88
C LYS A 26 -9.40 -10.05 -10.71
N VAL A 27 -8.75 -9.63 -11.80
CA VAL A 27 -9.40 -8.79 -12.82
C VAL A 27 -10.41 -9.65 -13.56
N PHE A 28 -11.69 -9.29 -13.47
CA PHE A 28 -12.79 -10.01 -14.12
C PHE A 28 -13.20 -9.37 -15.45
N ARG A 29 -13.09 -8.04 -15.53
CA ARG A 29 -13.30 -7.26 -16.75
C ARG A 29 -12.28 -6.14 -16.79
N ASN A 30 -11.75 -5.83 -17.96
CA ASN A 30 -10.96 -4.62 -18.18
C ASN A 30 -11.26 -4.04 -19.56
N GLU A 31 -10.96 -2.75 -19.72
CA GLU A 31 -11.20 -2.00 -20.93
C GLU A 31 -10.20 -0.86 -21.05
N VAL A 32 -9.49 -0.78 -22.18
CA VAL A 32 -8.82 0.44 -22.62
C VAL A 32 -9.88 1.29 -23.29
N LEU A 33 -10.10 2.51 -22.79
CA LEU A 33 -11.13 3.40 -23.32
C LEU A 33 -10.71 3.91 -24.69
N ALA A 34 -11.60 3.78 -25.69
CA ALA A 34 -11.34 4.22 -27.07
C ALA A 34 -10.95 5.70 -27.15
N GLN A 35 -11.51 6.52 -26.26
CA GLN A 35 -11.10 7.89 -26.02
C GLN A 35 -10.99 8.12 -24.50
N PRO A 36 -9.96 8.83 -24.04
CA PRO A 36 -9.87 9.20 -22.64
C PRO A 36 -11.04 10.08 -22.22
N ILE A 37 -11.67 9.75 -21.09
CA ILE A 37 -12.83 10.46 -20.57
C ILE A 37 -12.45 11.24 -19.30
N ALA A 38 -13.14 12.35 -19.05
CA ALA A 38 -12.98 13.08 -17.80
C ALA A 38 -13.32 12.19 -16.59
N LEU A 39 -12.60 12.39 -15.49
CA LEU A 39 -12.92 11.73 -14.22
C LEU A 39 -14.28 12.18 -13.68
N THR A 40 -14.99 11.28 -13.00
CA THR A 40 -16.16 11.67 -12.19
C THR A 40 -15.74 12.61 -11.06
N ARG A 41 -16.70 13.25 -10.40
CA ARG A 41 -16.44 14.10 -9.23
C ARG A 41 -15.70 13.33 -8.14
N GLU A 42 -16.15 12.11 -7.85
CA GLU A 42 -15.57 11.24 -6.83
C GLU A 42 -14.14 10.84 -7.20
N GLN A 43 -13.91 10.45 -8.46
CA GLN A 43 -12.58 10.13 -8.96
C GLN A 43 -11.64 11.34 -8.92
N THR A 44 -12.15 12.53 -9.22
CA THR A 44 -11.39 13.78 -9.14
C THR A 44 -10.96 14.07 -7.70
N VAL A 45 -11.81 13.82 -6.70
CA VAL A 45 -11.45 13.94 -5.28
C VAL A 45 -10.28 12.99 -4.93
N LEU A 46 -10.32 11.74 -5.41
CA LEU A 46 -9.23 10.79 -5.18
C LEU A 46 -7.94 11.19 -5.90
N ALA A 47 -8.03 11.72 -7.12
CA ALA A 47 -6.89 12.23 -7.87
C ALA A 47 -6.25 13.44 -7.16
N ARG A 48 -7.05 14.36 -6.63
CA ARG A 48 -6.55 15.49 -5.81
C ARG A 48 -5.88 15.01 -4.52
N ALA A 49 -6.48 14.05 -3.83
CA ALA A 49 -5.87 13.45 -2.64
C ALA A 49 -4.50 12.83 -2.97
N ARG A 50 -4.37 12.17 -4.13
CA ARG A 50 -3.08 11.63 -4.62
C ARG A 50 -2.01 12.73 -4.72
N GLU A 51 -2.34 13.87 -5.31
CA GLU A 51 -1.42 15.01 -5.46
C GLU A 51 -1.04 15.61 -4.11
N ILE A 52 -2.02 15.82 -3.22
CA ILE A 52 -1.78 16.28 -1.85
C ILE A 52 -0.82 15.32 -1.12
N GLY A 53 -1.01 14.00 -1.29
CA GLY A 53 -0.10 13.00 -0.74
C GLY A 53 1.32 13.13 -1.30
N ALA A 54 1.47 13.40 -2.60
CA ALA A 54 2.78 13.61 -3.23
C ALA A 54 3.48 14.89 -2.73
N VAL A 55 2.75 16.00 -2.62
CA VAL A 55 3.27 17.26 -2.04
C VAL A 55 3.67 17.04 -0.58
N THR A 56 2.81 16.41 0.21
CA THR A 56 3.11 16.07 1.62
C THR A 56 4.38 15.23 1.73
N ALA A 57 4.60 14.27 0.82
CA ALA A 57 5.80 13.45 0.81
C ALA A 57 7.07 14.30 0.60
N GLN A 58 7.01 15.29 -0.29
CA GLN A 58 8.13 16.20 -0.56
C GLN A 58 8.41 17.09 0.66
N GLU A 59 7.38 17.73 1.21
CA GLU A 59 7.49 18.60 2.40
C GLU A 59 8.04 17.84 3.62
N ARG A 60 7.66 16.57 3.78
CA ARG A 60 8.12 15.69 4.87
C ARG A 60 9.43 14.98 4.57
N SER A 61 10.05 15.24 3.41
CA SER A 61 11.26 14.56 2.96
C SER A 61 11.14 13.02 3.00
N TYR A 62 9.95 12.50 2.75
CA TYR A 62 9.71 11.06 2.66
C TYR A 62 10.40 10.49 1.44
N ARG A 63 11.07 9.35 1.63
CA ARG A 63 11.83 8.68 0.57
C ARG A 63 11.42 7.21 0.49
N PRO A 64 11.19 6.68 -0.72
CA PRO A 64 11.08 5.24 -0.91
C PRO A 64 12.44 4.58 -0.65
N CYS A 65 12.46 3.28 -0.43
CA CYS A 65 13.67 2.51 -0.16
C CYS A 65 14.53 2.18 -1.38
N ASN A 66 14.19 2.75 -2.52
CA ASN A 66 14.96 2.66 -3.75
C ASN A 66 14.74 3.92 -4.59
N SER A 67 15.42 4.02 -5.71
CA SER A 67 15.40 5.20 -6.59
C SER A 67 14.10 5.39 -7.39
N ARG A 68 13.15 4.45 -7.33
CA ARG A 68 11.87 4.59 -8.04
C ARG A 68 10.92 5.50 -7.27
N PRO A 69 10.02 6.21 -7.96
CA PRO A 69 8.92 6.93 -7.30
C PRO A 69 8.05 5.99 -6.45
N PHE A 70 7.33 6.56 -5.49
CA PHE A 70 6.32 5.82 -4.75
C PHE A 70 5.24 5.26 -5.69
N ASN A 71 4.83 4.02 -5.44
CA ASN A 71 3.53 3.53 -5.87
C ASN A 71 2.47 4.16 -4.96
N THR A 72 1.52 4.89 -5.55
CA THR A 72 0.48 5.57 -4.76
C THR A 72 -0.84 4.83 -4.85
N ILE A 73 -1.44 4.52 -3.71
CA ILE A 73 -2.79 3.94 -3.61
C ILE A 73 -3.68 4.93 -2.88
N VAL A 74 -4.81 5.28 -3.48
CA VAL A 74 -5.82 6.13 -2.84
C VAL A 74 -7.06 5.28 -2.59
N LEU A 75 -7.42 5.12 -1.32
CA LEU A 75 -8.62 4.38 -0.94
C LEU A 75 -9.79 5.37 -0.77
N PRO A 76 -10.93 5.14 -1.43
CA PRO A 76 -12.09 6.01 -1.27
C PRO A 76 -12.57 5.96 0.18
N SER A 77 -12.99 7.13 0.67
CA SER A 77 -13.63 7.25 1.96
C SER A 77 -14.95 6.50 2.01
N ARG A 78 -15.28 5.90 3.16
CA ARG A 78 -16.66 5.45 3.41
C ARG A 78 -17.50 6.67 3.81
N LYS A 79 -18.66 6.88 3.16
CA LYS A 79 -19.63 7.95 3.49
C LYS A 79 -19.00 9.35 3.57
N ASP A 80 -18.30 9.77 2.52
CA ASP A 80 -17.68 11.11 2.41
C ASP A 80 -16.69 11.51 3.51
N GLY A 81 -16.15 10.52 4.23
CA GLY A 81 -15.11 10.71 5.23
C GLY A 81 -13.73 11.08 4.67
N PRO A 82 -12.68 11.05 5.50
CA PRO A 82 -11.33 11.32 5.04
C PRO A 82 -10.81 10.23 4.08
N THR A 83 -9.99 10.65 3.13
CA THR A 83 -9.36 9.80 2.12
C THR A 83 -7.95 9.40 2.59
N ALA A 84 -7.65 8.11 2.56
CA ALA A 84 -6.31 7.61 2.87
C ALA A 84 -5.48 7.45 1.59
N VAL A 85 -4.29 8.05 1.60
CA VAL A 85 -3.30 8.00 0.52
C VAL A 85 -2.08 7.24 1.03
N TYR A 86 -1.79 6.10 0.43
CA TYR A 86 -0.63 5.29 0.74
C TYR A 86 0.47 5.55 -0.27
N LEU A 87 1.67 5.83 0.23
CA LEU A 87 2.89 6.01 -0.54
C LEU A 87 3.77 4.80 -0.27
N LEU A 88 3.87 3.91 -1.25
CA LEU A 88 4.53 2.61 -1.11
C LEU A 88 5.84 2.59 -1.89
N SER A 89 6.90 2.11 -1.25
CA SER A 89 8.15 1.80 -1.94
C SER A 89 7.90 0.77 -3.04
N ALA A 90 8.39 1.03 -4.24
CA ALA A 90 8.15 0.14 -5.37
C ALA A 90 8.97 -1.15 -5.24
N GLN A 91 8.34 -2.30 -5.47
CA GLN A 91 9.07 -3.56 -5.66
C GLN A 91 9.79 -3.53 -7.02
N GLN A 92 11.11 -3.72 -7.02
CA GLN A 92 11.93 -3.65 -8.24
C GLN A 92 12.13 -5.02 -8.90
N ASP A 93 12.14 -6.08 -8.10
CA ASP A 93 12.35 -7.45 -8.54
C ASP A 93 11.52 -8.43 -7.70
N ALA A 94 11.25 -9.62 -8.25
CA ALA A 94 10.42 -10.63 -7.61
C ALA A 94 11.02 -11.22 -6.32
N GLY A 95 12.32 -11.03 -6.08
CA GLY A 95 13.05 -11.56 -4.94
C GLY A 95 13.17 -10.60 -3.75
N THR A 96 12.79 -9.33 -3.92
CA THR A 96 12.99 -8.27 -2.94
C THR A 96 11.70 -7.50 -2.67
N TYR A 97 11.22 -7.55 -1.43
CA TYR A 97 9.97 -6.91 -1.00
C TYR A 97 10.26 -5.72 -0.08
N PRO A 98 9.90 -4.49 -0.47
CA PRO A 98 10.11 -3.32 0.37
C PRO A 98 9.04 -3.24 1.46
N LEU A 99 9.41 -3.60 2.69
CA LEU A 99 8.56 -3.49 3.88
C LEU A 99 8.70 -2.12 4.57
N GLY A 100 9.81 -1.42 4.34
CA GLY A 100 10.05 -0.07 4.84
C GLY A 100 9.86 1.02 3.78
N GLY A 101 10.02 2.27 4.21
CA GLY A 101 9.89 3.45 3.32
C GLY A 101 8.48 3.55 2.76
N ASN A 102 7.50 3.24 3.60
CA ASN A 102 6.08 3.31 3.27
C ASN A 102 5.42 4.30 4.23
N TYR A 103 4.47 5.08 3.71
CA TYR A 103 3.84 6.17 4.44
C TYR A 103 2.33 6.23 4.16
N ARG A 104 1.58 6.79 5.09
CA ARG A 104 0.16 7.14 4.89
C ARG A 104 -0.03 8.63 5.13
N VAL A 105 -0.82 9.25 4.27
CA VAL A 105 -1.35 10.60 4.42
C VAL A 105 -2.87 10.48 4.45
N VAL A 106 -3.52 11.18 5.37
CA VAL A 106 -4.98 11.23 5.50
C VAL A 106 -5.43 12.63 5.12
N VAL A 107 -6.28 12.73 4.11
CA VAL A 107 -6.76 13.99 3.52
C VAL A 107 -8.25 14.15 3.85
N GLY A 108 -8.63 15.30 4.40
CA GLY A 108 -10.02 15.66 4.67
C GLY A 108 -10.79 15.95 3.38
N SER A 109 -12.12 15.99 3.48
CA SER A 109 -12.99 16.33 2.35
C SER A 109 -12.79 17.77 1.84
N ASP A 110 -12.23 18.64 2.68
CA ASP A 110 -11.82 20.01 2.34
C ASP A 110 -10.45 20.09 1.65
N GLY A 111 -9.78 18.96 1.42
CA GLY A 111 -8.44 18.89 0.83
C GLY A 111 -7.30 19.17 1.81
N LYS A 112 -7.57 19.35 3.11
CA LYS A 112 -6.50 19.53 4.11
C LYS A 112 -5.92 18.20 4.55
N VAL A 113 -4.62 18.19 4.85
CA VAL A 113 -3.97 17.04 5.49
C VAL A 113 -4.38 16.97 6.96
N LEU A 114 -5.06 15.90 7.35
CA LEU A 114 -5.51 15.67 8.72
C LEU A 114 -4.45 14.95 9.56
N SER A 115 -3.75 13.99 8.96
CA SER A 115 -2.64 13.28 9.60
C SER A 115 -1.73 12.65 8.56
N TYR A 116 -0.52 12.30 8.98
CA TYR A 116 0.42 11.52 8.19
C TYR A 116 1.28 10.68 9.12
N ARG A 117 1.84 9.59 8.61
CA ARG A 117 2.76 8.75 9.39
C ARG A 117 3.67 7.88 8.51
N PRO A 118 4.88 7.54 8.98
CA PRO A 118 5.64 6.40 8.49
C PRO A 118 5.12 5.08 9.09
N TYR A 119 5.45 3.97 8.42
CA TYR A 119 5.23 2.60 8.94
C TYR A 119 6.52 1.88 9.36
N SER A 120 7.68 2.42 9.06
CA SER A 120 8.97 1.91 9.52
C SER A 120 9.88 3.06 9.93
N VAL A 121 10.83 2.79 10.83
CA VAL A 121 11.84 3.77 11.23
C VAL A 121 12.87 3.98 10.12
N ASN A 122 13.24 2.89 9.45
CA ASN A 122 14.27 2.85 8.42
C ASN A 122 13.76 2.13 7.17
N CYS A 123 14.57 2.17 6.13
CA CYS A 123 14.36 1.32 4.98
C CYS A 123 14.59 -0.15 5.30
N LEU A 124 13.64 -0.97 4.87
CA LEU A 124 13.64 -2.39 5.12
C LEU A 124 13.22 -3.12 3.84
N ASN A 125 14.20 -3.72 3.18
CA ASN A 125 13.99 -4.58 2.03
C ASN A 125 14.17 -6.03 2.47
N MET A 126 13.12 -6.81 2.35
CA MET A 126 13.14 -8.22 2.67
C MET A 126 13.48 -9.04 1.43
N LYS A 127 14.55 -9.82 1.51
CA LYS A 127 14.96 -10.71 0.43
C LYS A 127 14.46 -12.11 0.71
N VAL A 128 13.95 -12.79 -0.32
CA VAL A 128 13.63 -14.22 -0.23
C VAL A 128 14.94 -14.98 0.05
N PRO A 129 15.05 -15.72 1.16
CA PRO A 129 16.29 -16.40 1.50
C PRO A 129 16.55 -17.56 0.55
N LYS A 130 17.83 -17.84 0.27
CA LYS A 130 18.24 -19.11 -0.34
C LYS A 130 18.15 -20.19 0.73
N LEU A 131 17.30 -21.18 0.51
CA LEU A 131 17.13 -22.29 1.44
C LEU A 131 17.95 -23.51 0.98
N PRO A 132 18.35 -24.39 1.92
CA PRO A 132 18.92 -25.69 1.58
C PRO A 132 18.00 -26.52 0.68
N ALA A 133 18.58 -27.44 -0.09
CA ALA A 133 17.78 -28.36 -0.90
C ALA A 133 16.78 -29.14 -0.03
N GLY A 134 15.52 -29.16 -0.45
CA GLY A 134 14.41 -29.81 0.28
C GLY A 134 13.76 -28.97 1.38
N ALA A 135 14.30 -27.80 1.74
CA ALA A 135 13.66 -26.91 2.70
C ALA A 135 12.59 -26.02 2.04
N THR A 136 11.46 -25.82 2.72
CA THR A 136 10.35 -24.97 2.28
C THR A 136 10.19 -23.77 3.22
N PRO A 137 10.09 -22.52 2.71
CA PRO A 137 9.85 -21.38 3.57
C PRO A 137 8.44 -21.44 4.17
N VAL A 138 8.33 -21.28 5.49
CA VAL A 138 7.04 -21.28 6.20
C VAL A 138 6.50 -19.87 6.48
N GLY A 139 7.31 -18.85 6.20
CA GLY A 139 6.95 -17.44 6.35
C GLY A 139 8.19 -16.56 6.50
N PHE A 140 7.94 -15.27 6.68
CA PHE A 140 8.96 -14.27 6.96
C PHE A 140 8.76 -13.67 8.33
N MET A 141 9.82 -13.13 8.94
CA MET A 141 9.73 -12.42 10.21
C MET A 141 10.22 -10.98 10.09
N ILE A 142 9.52 -10.06 10.74
CA ILE A 142 9.85 -8.64 10.82
C ILE A 142 9.63 -8.13 12.25
N ASN A 143 10.49 -7.22 12.69
CA ASN A 143 10.27 -6.42 13.88
C ASN A 143 9.56 -5.13 13.49
N HIS A 144 8.36 -4.92 14.03
CA HIS A 144 7.59 -3.69 13.86
C HIS A 144 7.66 -2.86 15.13
N LEU A 145 8.13 -1.61 15.00
CA LEU A 145 8.45 -0.77 16.16
C LEU A 145 7.43 0.33 16.44
N LEU A 146 6.59 0.67 15.45
CA LEU A 146 5.78 1.89 15.49
C LEU A 146 4.35 1.69 15.97
N ASP A 147 3.87 0.44 16.07
CA ASP A 147 2.52 0.13 16.50
C ASP A 147 2.52 -1.11 17.41
N PRO A 148 1.57 -1.22 18.36
CA PRO A 148 1.47 -2.36 19.28
C PRO A 148 0.93 -3.64 18.63
N VAL A 149 0.44 -3.55 17.38
CA VAL A 149 -0.15 -4.64 16.59
C VAL A 149 0.24 -4.46 15.11
N PRO A 150 0.11 -5.51 14.27
CA PRO A 150 0.33 -5.36 12.84
C PRO A 150 -0.62 -4.34 12.20
N THR A 151 -0.10 -3.63 11.21
CA THR A 151 -0.82 -2.63 10.41
C THR A 151 -1.28 -3.19 9.07
N GLU A 152 -2.08 -2.41 8.34
CA GLU A 152 -2.54 -2.71 6.99
C GLU A 152 -1.41 -2.97 5.98
N LEU A 153 -0.20 -2.45 6.19
CA LEU A 153 0.94 -2.74 5.32
C LEU A 153 1.47 -4.16 5.51
N HIS A 154 1.33 -4.75 6.70
CA HIS A 154 1.71 -6.14 6.93
C HIS A 154 0.75 -7.08 6.20
N VAL A 155 -0.55 -6.73 6.16
CA VAL A 155 -1.56 -7.43 5.36
C VAL A 155 -1.21 -7.34 3.88
N PHE A 156 -0.92 -6.14 3.37
CA PHE A 156 -0.49 -5.93 1.99
C PHE A 156 0.76 -6.75 1.65
N ALA A 157 1.77 -6.72 2.51
CA ALA A 157 3.00 -7.50 2.35
C ALA A 157 2.72 -9.00 2.30
N SER A 158 1.86 -9.54 3.18
CA SER A 158 1.50 -10.97 3.15
C SER A 158 0.82 -11.37 1.83
N TYR A 159 -0.01 -10.49 1.26
CA TYR A 159 -0.56 -10.72 -0.08
C TYR A 159 0.51 -10.72 -1.17
N SER A 160 1.43 -9.76 -1.15
CA SER A 160 2.52 -9.66 -2.15
C SER A 160 3.50 -10.84 -2.07
N LEU A 161 3.82 -11.29 -0.85
CA LEU A 161 4.75 -12.40 -0.61
C LEU A 161 4.13 -13.77 -0.92
N GLY A 162 2.80 -13.88 -0.87
CA GLY A 162 2.10 -15.16 -0.95
C GLY A 162 2.34 -16.09 0.25
N MET A 163 2.93 -15.58 1.33
CA MET A 163 3.31 -16.33 2.53
C MET A 163 2.89 -15.58 3.82
N PRO A 164 2.78 -16.30 4.96
CA PRO A 164 2.60 -15.65 6.25
C PRO A 164 3.77 -14.70 6.60
N LEU A 165 3.44 -13.58 7.22
CA LEU A 165 4.38 -12.63 7.79
C LEU A 165 4.22 -12.62 9.31
N TYR A 166 5.26 -13.01 10.02
CA TYR A 166 5.36 -12.96 11.48
C TYR A 166 5.89 -11.59 11.89
N VAL A 167 5.12 -10.88 12.70
CA VAL A 167 5.39 -9.50 13.09
C VAL A 167 5.60 -9.45 14.59
N ALA A 168 6.84 -9.22 15.02
CA ALA A 168 7.16 -8.96 16.42
C ALA A 168 6.91 -7.48 16.74
N THR A 169 6.07 -7.21 17.74
CA THR A 169 5.69 -5.85 18.18
C THR A 169 6.48 -5.41 19.42
N PRO A 170 6.46 -4.12 19.81
CA PRO A 170 7.32 -3.60 20.89
C PRO A 170 7.12 -4.28 22.26
N ASP A 171 5.94 -4.85 22.49
CA ASP A 171 5.57 -5.61 23.68
C ASP A 171 6.00 -7.08 23.64
N LYS A 172 6.89 -7.44 22.69
CA LYS A 172 7.44 -8.79 22.48
C LYS A 172 6.42 -9.83 22.05
N ARG A 173 5.19 -9.45 21.72
CA ARG A 173 4.22 -10.34 21.08
C ARG A 173 4.61 -10.57 19.63
N VAL A 174 4.38 -11.79 19.14
CA VAL A 174 4.52 -12.14 17.73
C VAL A 174 3.15 -12.41 17.15
N TRP A 175 2.83 -11.75 16.06
CA TRP A 175 1.58 -11.91 15.34
C TRP A 175 1.82 -12.61 14.03
N GLN A 176 0.98 -13.58 13.66
CA GLN A 176 0.95 -14.13 12.33
C GLN A 176 -0.03 -13.32 11.48
N VAL A 177 0.47 -12.72 10.40
CA VAL A 177 -0.34 -12.07 9.37
C VAL A 177 -0.37 -12.98 8.15
N LYS A 178 -1.55 -13.48 7.81
CA LYS A 178 -1.77 -14.34 6.65
C LYS A 178 -2.92 -13.78 5.84
N ARG A 179 -2.60 -13.07 4.76
CA ARG A 179 -3.59 -12.34 3.96
C ARG A 179 -4.41 -11.41 4.87
N SER A 180 -5.73 -11.54 4.90
CA SER A 180 -6.63 -10.74 5.73
C SER A 180 -6.68 -11.18 7.20
N ASP A 181 -6.08 -12.31 7.57
CA ASP A 181 -6.13 -12.85 8.92
C ASP A 181 -4.93 -12.38 9.74
N ILE A 182 -5.19 -11.88 10.94
CA ILE A 182 -4.17 -11.48 11.92
C ILE A 182 -4.46 -12.22 13.22
N THR A 183 -3.53 -13.05 13.66
CA THR A 183 -3.65 -13.84 14.90
C THR A 183 -2.41 -13.68 15.75
N LEU A 184 -2.58 -13.77 17.07
CA LEU A 184 -1.43 -13.89 17.96
C LEU A 184 -0.77 -15.24 17.72
N SER A 185 0.53 -15.27 17.44
CA SER A 185 1.28 -16.51 17.28
C SER A 185 1.48 -17.12 18.67
N THR A 186 0.99 -18.34 18.87
CA THR A 186 1.39 -19.13 20.03
C THR A 186 2.85 -19.56 19.88
N PRO A 187 3.64 -19.55 20.96
CA PRO A 187 4.94 -20.22 20.97
C PRO A 187 4.75 -21.67 20.53
N SER A 188 5.60 -22.14 19.63
CA SER A 188 5.70 -23.57 19.29
C SER A 188 6.50 -24.30 20.36
#